data_AF-A0A969R7F8-F1
#
_entry.id   AF-A0A969R7F8-F1
#
_cell.length_a   1.000
_cell.length_b   1.000
_cell.length_c   1.000
_cell.angle_alpha   90.00
_cell.angle_beta   90.00
_cell.angle_gamma   90.00
#
_symmetry.space_group_name_H-M   'P 1'
#
loop_
_entity.id
_entity.type
_entity.pdbx_description
1 polymer ?
#
loop_
_entity_poly.entity_id
_entity_poly.type
_entity_poly.pdbx_seq_one_letter_code
_entity_poly.pdbx_strand_id
1 'polypeptide(L)'
;SLLHQQQQWTLQPEYKIEAVECLSGCNRACVIALAAANKITLMFGDLPPLQSASAILQLAEQYHASTEGIVPRQERPEILKKGILARIPPLPSC
;
A
#
# COMPACT_ATOMS: atom_id res chain seq x y z
N SER A 1 5.56 -13.23 7.19
CA SER A 1 5.14 -11.97 7.84
C SER A 1 5.71 -10.82 7.04
N LEU A 2 4.96 -9.71 6.86
CA LEU A 2 5.38 -8.56 6.07
C LEU A 2 6.73 -7.99 6.54
N LEU A 3 6.90 -7.81 7.85
CA LEU A 3 8.13 -7.27 8.43
C LEU A 3 9.36 -8.15 8.16
N HIS A 4 9.19 -9.48 8.15
CA HIS A 4 10.27 -10.40 7.84
C HIS A 4 10.69 -10.29 6.36
N GLN A 5 9.72 -10.18 5.44
CA GLN A 5 10.02 -10.06 4.02
C GLN A 5 10.64 -8.70 3.67
N GLN A 6 10.26 -7.64 4.39
CA GLN A 6 10.83 -6.31 4.20
C GLN A 6 12.34 -6.25 4.51
N GLN A 7 12.86 -7.05 5.45
CA GLN A 7 14.30 -7.04 5.78
C GLN A 7 15.22 -7.40 4.60
N GLN A 8 14.70 -8.15 3.63
CA GLN A 8 15.43 -8.59 2.44
C GLN A 8 15.01 -7.83 1.18
N TRP A 9 14.15 -6.82 1.32
CA TRP A 9 13.57 -6.08 0.22
C TRP A 9 14.42 -4.87 -0.17
N THR A 10 14.69 -4.70 -1.46
CA THR A 10 15.64 -3.71 -1.97
C THR A 10 15.27 -2.26 -1.60
N LEU A 11 13.98 -1.92 -1.54
CA LEU A 11 13.52 -0.56 -1.22
C LEU A 11 13.32 -0.32 0.29
N GLN A 12 13.75 -1.25 1.14
CA GLN A 12 13.68 -1.10 2.60
C GLN A 12 14.18 0.26 3.15
N PRO A 13 15.27 0.88 2.65
CA PRO A 13 15.71 2.18 3.18
C PRO A 13 14.82 3.36 2.76
N GLU A 14 14.05 3.23 1.68
CA GLU A 14 13.15 4.28 1.18
C GLU A 14 11.73 4.16 1.76
N TYR A 15 11.42 3.03 2.39
CA TYR A 15 10.10 2.71 2.90
C TYR A 15 10.07 2.57 4.41
N LYS A 16 9.25 3.41 5.05
CA LYS A 16 8.85 3.22 6.44
C LYS A 16 7.56 2.41 6.51
N ILE A 17 7.63 1.19 7.04
CA ILE A 17 6.46 0.40 7.40
C ILE A 17 6.18 0.66 8.88
N GLU A 18 4.97 1.14 9.19
CA GLU A 18 4.55 1.41 10.55
C GLU A 18 3.15 0.86 10.82
N ALA A 19 2.94 0.41 12.05
CA ALA A 19 1.60 0.14 12.54
C ALA A 19 0.95 1.49 12.89
N VAL A 20 -0.30 1.65 12.48
CA VAL A 20 -1.14 2.80 12.83
C VAL A 20 -2.34 2.30 13.61
N GLU A 21 -2.87 3.13 14.51
CA GLU A 21 -3.98 2.72 15.38
C GLU A 21 -5.28 2.51 14.62
N CYS A 22 -5.56 3.32 13.60
CA CYS A 22 -6.83 3.27 12.88
C CYS A 22 -6.70 3.72 11.42
N LEU A 23 -7.21 2.89 10.50
CA LEU A 23 -7.51 3.26 9.12
C LEU A 23 -9.02 3.25 8.84
N SER A 24 -9.86 3.20 9.87
CA SER A 24 -11.33 3.09 9.75
C SER A 24 -11.82 1.85 8.95
N GLY A 25 -11.00 0.82 8.82
CA GLY A 25 -11.33 -0.45 8.16
C GLY A 25 -11.75 -1.56 9.12
N CYS A 26 -12.41 -1.23 10.24
CA CYS A 26 -12.65 -2.16 11.35
C CYS A 26 -13.32 -3.48 10.96
N ASN A 27 -14.19 -3.46 9.95
CA ASN A 27 -14.90 -4.65 9.46
C ASN A 27 -14.19 -5.36 8.30
N ARG A 28 -12.96 -4.97 7.94
CA ARG A 28 -12.26 -5.37 6.70
C ARG A 28 -10.82 -5.78 6.98
N ALA A 29 -10.60 -6.98 7.50
CA ALA A 29 -9.24 -7.47 7.73
C ALA A 29 -8.64 -8.10 6.45
N CYS A 30 -7.38 -7.88 6.08
CA CYS A 30 -6.42 -6.88 6.59
C CYS A 30 -6.43 -5.57 5.79
N VAL A 31 -6.04 -4.47 6.44
CA VAL A 31 -6.03 -3.11 5.86
C VAL A 31 -4.59 -2.58 5.76
N ILE A 32 -4.28 -1.89 4.67
CA ILE A 32 -3.04 -1.11 4.52
C ILE A 32 -3.32 0.24 3.85
N ALA A 33 -2.39 1.17 3.99
CA ALA A 33 -2.33 2.38 3.17
C ALA A 33 -0.91 2.60 2.64
N LEU A 34 -0.80 3.05 1.40
CA LEU A 34 0.44 3.56 0.79
C LEU A 34 0.30 5.07 0.65
N ALA A 35 1.19 5.83 1.29
CA ALA A 35 1.14 7.29 1.33
C ALA A 35 2.54 7.86 1.07
N ALA A 36 2.59 9.01 0.38
CA ALA A 36 3.79 9.80 0.20
C ALA A 36 3.41 11.26 -0.10
N ALA A 37 4.34 12.19 0.11
CA ALA A 37 4.14 13.58 -0.27
C ALA A 37 3.82 13.71 -1.77
N ASN A 38 2.87 14.58 -2.11
CA ASN A 38 2.42 14.87 -3.49
C ASN A 38 1.85 13.68 -4.26
N LYS A 39 1.57 12.55 -3.59
CA LYS A 39 0.99 11.35 -4.21
C LYS A 39 -0.41 11.06 -3.66
N ILE A 40 -1.26 10.47 -4.49
CA ILE A 40 -2.54 9.93 -4.05
C ILE A 40 -2.28 8.80 -3.07
N THR A 41 -2.85 8.90 -1.86
CA THR A 41 -2.80 7.80 -0.91
C THR A 41 -3.77 6.70 -1.34
N LEU A 42 -3.26 5.46 -1.42
CA LEU A 42 -4.04 4.28 -1.76
C LEU A 42 -4.30 3.45 -0.51
N MET A 43 -5.57 3.21 -0.19
CA MET A 43 -5.95 2.37 0.94
C MET A 43 -6.63 1.09 0.45
N PHE A 44 -6.20 -0.05 0.98
CA PHE A 44 -6.71 -1.37 0.64
C PHE A 44 -7.24 -2.10 1.88
N GLY A 45 -8.21 -2.98 1.67
CA GLY A 45 -8.79 -3.85 2.70
C GLY A 45 -9.08 -5.24 2.17
N ASP A 46 -9.62 -6.10 3.06
CA ASP A 46 -9.96 -7.50 2.78
C ASP A 46 -8.78 -8.34 2.29
N LEU A 47 -7.56 -7.99 2.73
CA LEU A 47 -6.34 -8.65 2.31
C LEU A 47 -6.10 -9.95 3.11
N PRO A 48 -5.84 -11.10 2.46
CA PRO A 48 -5.49 -12.34 3.17
C PRO A 48 -4.15 -12.19 3.94
N PRO A 49 -4.13 -12.25 5.29
CA PRO A 49 -2.96 -11.86 6.09
C PRO A 49 -1.70 -12.68 5.79
N LEU A 50 -1.85 -13.98 5.54
CA LEU A 50 -0.73 -14.89 5.34
C LEU A 50 -0.19 -14.91 3.91
N GLN A 51 -0.94 -14.35 2.95
CA GLN A 51 -0.62 -14.44 1.51
C GLN A 51 -0.34 -13.07 0.88
N SER A 52 -0.61 -11.98 1.60
CA SER A 52 -0.57 -10.63 1.00
C SER A 52 0.79 -9.95 1.03
N ALA A 53 1.72 -10.42 1.87
CA ALA A 53 2.93 -9.66 2.15
C ALA A 53 3.82 -9.42 0.91
N SER A 54 4.06 -10.42 0.06
CA SER A 54 4.85 -10.22 -1.18
C SER A 54 4.17 -9.26 -2.14
N ALA A 55 2.86 -9.40 -2.32
CA ALA A 55 2.06 -8.53 -3.18
C ALA A 55 1.98 -7.09 -2.66
N ILE A 56 1.95 -6.88 -1.33
CA ILE A 56 2.02 -5.55 -0.73
C ILE A 56 3.36 -4.88 -1.08
N LEU A 57 4.48 -5.60 -0.94
CA LEU A 57 5.80 -5.07 -1.29
C LEU A 57 5.91 -4.78 -2.79
N GLN A 58 5.42 -5.67 -3.65
CA GLN A 58 5.38 -5.43 -5.11
C GLN A 58 4.53 -4.20 -5.47
N LEU A 59 3.36 -4.02 -4.83
CA LEU A 59 2.55 -2.83 -5.04
C LEU A 59 3.27 -1.56 -4.54
N ALA A 60 4.01 -1.66 -3.43
CA ALA A 60 4.83 -0.56 -2.94
C ALA A 60 5.93 -0.19 -3.94
N GLU A 61 6.59 -1.14 -4.61
CA GLU A 61 7.54 -0.83 -5.71
C GLU A 61 6.85 -0.07 -6.85
N GLN A 62 5.67 -0.52 -7.28
CA GLN A 62 4.89 0.14 -8.33
C GLN A 62 4.46 1.56 -7.91
N TYR A 63 4.07 1.73 -6.64
CA TYR A 63 3.70 3.01 -6.07
C TYR A 63 4.91 3.95 -5.93
N HIS A 64 6.10 3.40 -5.63
CA HIS A 64 7.36 4.15 -5.59
C HIS A 64 7.65 4.79 -6.94
N ALA A 65 7.60 3.97 -8.00
CA ALA A 65 7.87 4.38 -9.38
C ALA A 65 6.82 5.35 -9.95
N SER A 66 5.60 5.34 -9.41
CA SER A 66 4.54 6.26 -9.82
C SER A 66 4.78 7.68 -9.29
N THR A 67 4.80 8.67 -10.17
CA THR A 67 4.96 10.09 -9.79
C THR A 67 3.77 10.63 -9.00
N GLU A 68 2.54 10.21 -9.34
CA GLU A 68 1.29 10.72 -8.74
C GLU A 68 0.69 9.75 -7.70
N GLY A 69 1.32 8.60 -7.44
CA GLY A 69 0.76 7.56 -6.56
C GLY A 69 -0.40 6.77 -7.19
N ILE A 70 -0.48 6.76 -8.51
CA ILE A 70 -1.46 5.98 -9.27
C ILE A 70 -0.78 4.72 -9.79
N VAL A 71 -1.31 3.57 -9.38
CA VAL A 71 -0.96 2.27 -9.97
C VAL A 71 -2.16 1.74 -10.75
N PRO A 72 -2.05 1.60 -12.09
CA PRO A 72 -3.12 1.08 -12.95
C PRO A 72 -3.60 -0.28 -12.46
N ARG A 73 -4.92 -0.51 -12.47
CA ARG A 73 -5.51 -1.75 -11.93
C ARG A 73 -4.94 -3.02 -12.57
N GLN A 74 -4.61 -2.98 -13.86
CA GLN A 74 -4.11 -4.14 -14.60
C GLN A 74 -2.70 -4.55 -14.17
N GLU A 75 -1.90 -3.59 -13.71
CA GLU A 75 -0.50 -3.79 -13.30
C GLU A 75 -0.38 -4.28 -11.86
N ARG A 76 -1.41 -4.06 -11.03
CA ARG A 76 -1.39 -4.48 -9.62
C ARG A 76 -1.27 -5.99 -9.49
N PRO A 77 -0.63 -6.48 -8.41
CA PRO A 77 -0.69 -7.88 -8.02
C PRO A 77 -2.14 -8.36 -7.92
N GLU A 78 -2.41 -9.62 -8.28
CA GLU A 78 -3.77 -10.14 -8.46
C GLU A 78 -4.69 -9.85 -7.26
N ILE A 79 -4.19 -10.11 -6.04
CA ILE A 79 -4.96 -9.88 -4.80
C ILE A 79 -5.30 -8.40 -4.55
N LEU A 80 -4.53 -7.47 -5.11
CA LEU A 80 -4.68 -6.01 -4.99
C LEU A 80 -5.34 -5.36 -6.21
N LYS A 81 -5.77 -6.16 -7.20
CA LYS A 81 -6.65 -5.67 -8.29
C LYS A 81 -8.06 -5.34 -7.79
N LYS A 82 -8.43 -5.87 -6.61
CA LYS A 82 -9.68 -5.57 -5.89
C LYS A 82 -9.31 -4.99 -4.51
N GLY A 83 -10.32 -4.66 -3.70
CA GLY A 83 -10.11 -4.27 -2.30
C GLY A 83 -9.64 -2.84 -2.08
N ILE A 84 -9.64 -1.98 -3.10
CA ILE A 84 -9.40 -0.55 -2.88
C ILE A 84 -10.56 0.04 -2.06
N LEU A 85 -10.24 0.65 -0.92
CA LEU A 85 -11.21 1.27 -0.02
C LEU A 85 -11.31 2.77 -0.25
N ALA A 86 -10.17 3.41 -0.52
CA ALA A 86 -10.11 4.84 -0.77
C ALA A 86 -8.93 5.21 -1.67
N ARG A 87 -9.12 6.33 -2.39
CA ARG A 87 -8.06 7.10 -3.05
C ARG A 87 -8.15 8.51 -2.49
N ILE A 88 -7.16 8.91 -1.71
CA ILE A 88 -7.17 10.21 -1.03
C ILE A 88 -6.19 11.12 -1.80
N PRO A 89 -6.65 12.25 -2.35
CA PRO A 89 -5.76 13.16 -3.06
C PRO A 89 -4.68 13.71 -2.11
N PRO A 90 -3.48 14.06 -2.63
CA PRO A 90 -2.50 14.76 -1.83
C PRO A 90 -3.06 16.09 -1.33
N LEU A 91 -2.51 16.59 -0.24
CA LEU A 91 -2.83 17.94 0.22
C LEU A 91 -2.44 18.96 -0.86
N PRO A 92 -3.19 20.06 -1.02
CA PRO A 92 -2.78 21.14 -1.89
C PRO A 92 -1.39 21.63 -1.47
N SER A 93 -0.53 21.91 -2.45
CA SER A 93 0.69 22.68 -2.20
C SER A 93 0.29 24.06 -1.68
N CYS A 94 0.79 24.45 -0.51
CA CYS A 94 0.61 25.78 0.07
C CYS A 94 1.16 26.88 -0.85
#